data_AF-A0A3D4HDR3-F1
#
_entry.id   AF-A0A3D4HDR3-F1
#
_cell.length_a   1.000
_cell.length_b   1.000
_cell.length_c   1.000
_cell.angle_alpha   90.00
_cell.angle_beta   90.00
_cell.angle_gamma   90.00
#
_symmetry.space_group_name_H-M   'P 1'
#
loop_
_entity.id
_entity.type
_entity.pdbx_description
1 polymer ?
#
loop_
_entity_poly.entity_id
_entity_poly.type
_entity_poly.pdbx_seq_one_letter_code
_entity_poly.pdbx_strand_id
1 'polypeptide(L)' 'MKKNKLPNIIILMILSLITVLFWISATVYYAFTAKPTPNVPTEILQDLNPRLDNVTLDQIETKTYPQ' A
#
# COMPACT_ATOMS: atom_id res chain seq x y z
N MET A 1 -33.40 41.47 13.78
CA MET A 1 -32.79 40.54 14.76
C MET A 1 -31.27 40.55 14.54
N LYS A 2 -30.47 41.04 15.50
CA LYS A 2 -29.00 41.01 15.40
C LYS A 2 -28.53 39.56 15.52
N LYS A 3 -27.86 39.05 14.49
CA LYS A 3 -27.25 37.71 14.51
C LYS A 3 -26.01 37.79 15.39
N ASN A 4 -26.11 37.33 16.63
CA ASN A 4 -24.95 37.19 17.50
C ASN A 4 -24.05 36.12 16.89
N LYS A 5 -22.97 36.53 16.22
CA LYS A 5 -21.98 35.60 15.70
C LYS A 5 -21.32 34.92 16.89
N LEU A 6 -21.28 33.59 16.87
CA LEU A 6 -20.52 32.83 17.86
C LEU A 6 -19.05 33.26 17.78
N PRO A 7 -18.37 33.46 18.91
CA PRO A 7 -16.97 33.81 18.92
C PRO A 7 -16.14 32.70 18.26
N ASN A 8 -15.15 33.10 17.45
CA ASN A 8 -14.34 32.20 16.62
C ASN A 8 -13.72 31.02 17.41
N ILE A 9 -13.42 31.22 18.70
CA ILE A 9 -12.88 30.17 19.56
C ILE A 9 -13.84 28.99 19.74
N ILE A 10 -15.15 29.26 19.83
CA ILE A 10 -16.17 28.21 19.99
C ILE A 10 -16.28 27.41 18.69
N ILE A 11 -16.23 28.08 17.55
CA ILE A 11 -16.22 27.43 16.23
C ILE A 11 -15.00 26.51 16.10
N LEU A 12 -13.82 26.98 16.53
CA LEU A 12 -12.58 26.21 16.49
C LEU A 12 -12.61 25.00 17.43
N MET A 13 -13.19 25.13 18.63
CA MET A 13 -13.39 24.00 19.55
C MET A 13 -14.34 22.95 18.97
N ILE A 14 -15.45 23.37 18.36
CA ILE A 14 -16.40 22.45 17.73
C ILE A 14 -15.72 21.72 16.56
N LEU A 15 -14.98 22.46 15.72
CA LEU A 15 -14.25 21.87 14.61
C LEU A 15 -13.22 20.84 15.09
N SER A 16 -12.45 21.18 16.13
CA SER A 16 -11.46 20.29 16.74
C SER A 16 -12.12 19.02 17.28
N LEU A 17 -13.26 19.13 17.95
CA LEU A 17 -14.01 17.98 18.45
C LEU A 17 -14.47 17.06 17.31
N ILE A 18 -15.01 17.65 16.23
CA ILE A 18 -15.41 16.90 15.03
C ILE A 18 -14.21 16.19 14.41
N THR A 19 -13.05 16.85 14.32
CA THR A 19 -11.82 16.23 13.80
C THR A 19 -11.41 15.04 14.64
N VAL A 20 -11.39 15.15 15.98
CA VAL A 20 -11.04 14.04 16.86
C VAL A 20 -11.99 12.86 16.68
N LEU A 21 -13.31 13.11 16.61
CA LEU A 21 -14.30 12.06 16.36
C LEU A 21 -14.08 11.36 15.01
N PHE A 22 -13.72 12.12 13.99
CA PHE A 22 -13.43 11.58 12.67
C PHE A 22 -12.18 10.68 12.67
N TRP A 23 -11.12 11.12 13.37
CA TRP A 23 -9.91 10.31 13.54
C TRP A 23 -10.20 8.99 14.27
N ILE A 24 -10.94 9.05 15.38
CA ILE A 24 -11.32 7.84 16.12
C ILE A 24 -12.10 6.88 15.21
N SER A 25 -13.08 7.39 14.49
CA SER A 25 -13.91 6.59 13.58
C SER A 25 -13.09 5.97 12.45
N ALA A 26 -12.17 6.73 11.86
CA ALA A 26 -11.27 6.25 10.82
C ALA A 26 -10.31 5.19 11.34
N THR A 27 -9.70 5.38 12.51
CA THR A 27 -8.82 4.38 13.14
C THR A 27 -9.55 3.09 13.43
N VAL A 28 -10.77 3.17 13.97
CA VAL A 28 -11.63 2.01 14.19
C VAL A 28 -11.93 1.31 12.87
N TYR A 29 -12.36 2.06 11.85
CA TYR A 29 -12.63 1.51 10.52
C TYR A 29 -11.40 0.80 9.93
N TYR A 30 -10.22 1.41 10.00
CA TYR A 30 -8.98 0.80 9.54
C TYR A 30 -8.62 -0.44 10.34
N ALA A 31 -8.78 -0.44 11.67
CA ALA A 31 -8.49 -1.61 12.49
C ALA A 31 -9.35 -2.82 12.08
N PHE A 32 -10.60 -2.58 11.67
CA PHE A 32 -11.51 -3.64 11.22
C PHE A 32 -11.41 -4.01 9.74
N THR A 33 -10.92 -3.10 8.89
CA THR A 33 -10.88 -3.30 7.42
C THR A 33 -9.48 -3.50 6.85
N ALA A 34 -8.43 -3.24 7.64
CA ALA A 34 -7.06 -3.51 7.24
C ALA A 34 -6.92 -5.01 6.98
N LYS A 35 -6.81 -5.36 5.69
CA LYS A 35 -6.49 -6.72 5.28
C LYS A 35 -5.06 -7.00 5.75
N PRO A 36 -4.78 -8.17 6.33
CA PRO A 36 -3.42 -8.56 6.66
C PRO A 36 -2.58 -8.48 5.38
N THR A 37 -1.39 -7.87 5.49
CA THR A 37 -0.44 -7.83 4.38
C THR A 37 -0.25 -9.26 3.87
N PRO A 38 -0.43 -9.51 2.57
CA PRO A 38 -0.27 -10.86 2.05
C PRO A 38 1.13 -11.35 2.44
N ASN A 39 1.19 -12.53 3.06
CA ASN A 39 2.45 -13.18 3.38
C ASN A 39 3.06 -13.65 2.05
N VAL A 40 3.78 -12.75 1.37
CA VAL A 40 4.47 -13.06 0.12
C VAL A 40 5.78 -13.77 0.49
N PRO A 41 5.99 -15.03 0.06
CA PRO A 41 7.24 -15.72 0.27
C PRO A 41 8.43 -14.90 -0.23
N THR A 42 9.51 -14.85 0.55
CA THR A 42 10.73 -14.09 0.21
C THR A 42 11.33 -14.50 -1.14
N GLU A 43 11.06 -15.75 -1.57
CA GLU A 43 11.46 -16.31 -2.86
C GLU A 43 10.91 -15.51 -4.07
N ILE A 44 9.72 -14.91 -3.94
CA ILE A 44 9.10 -14.09 -5.02
C ILE A 44 9.53 -12.62 -4.97
N LEU A 45 10.08 -12.18 -3.83
CA LEU A 45 10.64 -10.85 -3.63
C LEU A 45 12.14 -10.79 -3.93
N GLN A 46 12.75 -11.96 -4.19
CA GLN A 46 14.14 -12.04 -4.61
C GLN A 46 14.25 -11.47 -6.02
N ASP A 47 15.19 -10.54 -6.22
CA ASP A 47 15.47 -10.00 -7.54
C ASP A 47 15.63 -11.17 -8.53
N LEU A 48 14.76 -11.18 -9.54
CA LEU A 48 14.84 -12.16 -10.61
C LEU A 48 16.24 -12.01 -11.18
N ASN A 49 17.09 -13.02 -11.00
CA ASN A 49 18.44 -13.00 -11.51
C ASN A 49 18.36 -13.57 -12.94
N PRO A 50 18.34 -12.74 -14.00
CA PRO A 50 18.23 -13.22 -15.37
C PRO A 50 19.57 -13.82 -15.81
N ARG A 51 19.96 -14.94 -15.20
CA ARG A 51 21.10 -15.74 -15.69
C ARG A 51 20.55 -16.60 -16.81
N LEU A 52 20.81 -16.16 -18.04
CA LEU A 52 20.60 -16.95 -19.23
C LEU A 52 21.38 -18.26 -19.08
N ASP A 53 20.68 -19.38 -19.13
CA ASP A 53 21.32 -20.70 -19.06
C ASP A 53 21.97 -21.01 -20.40
N ASN A 54 23.24 -20.60 -20.51
CA ASN A 54 24.05 -20.80 -21.70
C ASN A 54 24.26 -22.29 -22.02
N VAL A 55 24.14 -23.19 -21.05
CA VAL A 55 24.29 -24.64 -21.28
C VAL A 55 23.09 -25.16 -22.06
N THR A 56 21.88 -24.78 -21.64
CA THR A 56 20.65 -25.13 -22.37
C THR A 56 20.62 -24.44 -23.73
N LEU A 57 21.10 -23.19 -23.83
CA LEU A 57 21.16 -22.47 -25.10
C LEU A 57 22.10 -23.15 -26.11
N ASP A 58 23.30 -23.55 -25.68
CA ASP A 58 24.30 -24.23 -26.50
C ASP A 58 23.82 -25.62 -26.97
N GLN A 59 23.08 -26.34 -26.12
CA GLN A 59 22.43 -27.60 -26.50
C GLN A 59 21.35 -27.42 -27.56
N ILE A 60 20.58 -26.32 -27.52
CA ILE A 60 19.56 -26.00 -28.52
C ILE A 60 20.23 -25.58 -29.84
N GLU A 61 21.29 -24.78 -29.77
CA GLU A 61 22.07 -24.34 -30.93
C GLU A 61 22.68 -25.54 -31.65
N THR A 62 23.36 -26.43 -30.92
CA THR A 62 24.00 -27.64 -31.46
C THR A 62 22.99 -28.62 -32.08
N LYS A 63 21.76 -28.70 -31.53
CA LYS A 63 20.70 -29.57 -32.06
C LYS A 63 20.01 -28.99 -33.32
N THR A 64 19.99 -27.67 -33.47
CA THR A 64 19.29 -26.99 -34.56
C THR A 64 20.22 -26.74 -35.76
N TYR A 65 21.50 -26.46 -35.50
CA TYR A 65 22.52 -26.27 -36.52
C TYR A 65 23.74 -27.16 -36.21
N PRO A 66 23.70 -28.46 -36.55
CA PRO A 66 24.91 -29.26 -36.58
C PRO A 66 25.80 -28.74 -37.73
N GLN A 67 26.91 -28.09 -37.38
CA GLN A 67 28.03 -27.90 -38.32
C GLN A 67 28.72 -29.24 -38.56
#